data_AF-A0A059F023-F1
#
_entry.id   AF-A0A059F023-F1
#
_cell.length_a   1.000
_cell.length_b   1.000
_cell.length_c   1.000
_cell.angle_alpha   90.00
_cell.angle_beta   90.00
_cell.angle_gamma   90.00
#
_symmetry.space_group_name_H-M   'P 1'
#
loop_
_entity.id
_entity.type
_entity.pdbx_description
1 polymer ?
#
loop_
_entity_poly.entity_id
_entity_poly.type
_entity_poly.pdbx_seq_one_letter_code
_entity_poly.pdbx_strand_id
1 'polypeptide(L)'
;MSFKERLDLIEQIKTKRVFTNTMPQDSLLREIYLKRLIGSLVDLDCYVSSLKHSLEDSFDDLNPMNTPKEACSLNKATLNKYNNLRDGLMTLFDSLDSFDINFLLKIINDYILLSNTKNIQFIIFELLKKYPKKVLNFFFKKLKEKKYFSYFLSFYVGIIVRFNLQENLENKSIDLFMQYFNSYLVTVKNNLQLNDKLIEINEIKFIHLCQSLIYITCFKKNVFNKYKDIIYLLINEGILRRINKNIAEAFISKHGLDIKLNSNYEYKEILEFFPFDSPCIYEVKQRIEECYV
;
A
#
# COMPACT_ATOMS: atom_id res chain seq x y z
N MET A 1 26.79 0.88 28.61
CA MET A 1 25.96 2.09 28.73
C MET A 1 25.21 2.01 30.05
N SER A 2 25.32 3.04 30.87
CA SER A 2 24.62 3.11 32.16
C SER A 2 23.12 3.40 31.97
N PHE A 3 22.30 3.12 32.99
CA PHE A 3 20.86 3.42 32.95
C PHE A 3 20.58 4.93 32.79
N LYS A 4 21.41 5.78 33.41
CA LYS A 4 21.33 7.24 33.29
C LYS A 4 21.65 7.71 31.86
N GLU A 5 22.74 7.21 31.27
CA GLU A 5 23.06 7.48 29.86
C GLU A 5 21.94 7.05 28.91
N ARG A 6 21.29 5.91 29.17
CA ARG A 6 20.13 5.47 28.39
C ARG A 6 18.95 6.44 28.50
N LEU A 7 18.62 6.92 29.71
CA LEU A 7 17.54 7.88 29.91
C LEU A 7 17.83 9.23 29.24
N ASP A 8 19.05 9.73 29.37
CA ASP A 8 19.48 10.98 28.74
C ASP A 8 19.41 10.87 27.20
N LEU A 9 19.80 9.71 26.64
CA LEU A 9 19.67 9.44 25.21
C LEU A 9 18.21 9.31 24.78
N ILE A 10 17.32 8.71 25.57
CA ILE A 10 15.88 8.67 25.28
C ILE A 10 15.32 10.09 25.23
N GLU A 11 15.67 10.95 26.18
CA GLU A 11 15.18 12.33 26.23
C GLU A 11 15.70 13.16 25.06
N GLN A 12 16.98 13.00 24.70
CA GLN A 12 17.54 13.60 23.49
C GLN A 12 16.87 13.08 22.22
N ILE A 13 16.68 11.76 22.12
CA ILE A 13 15.95 11.13 21.03
C ILE A 13 14.51 11.62 21.01
N LYS A 14 13.89 12.08 22.08
CA LYS A 14 12.51 12.62 22.04
C LYS A 14 12.45 14.09 21.62
N THR A 15 13.48 14.87 21.97
CA THR A 15 13.47 16.34 21.86
C THR A 15 14.21 16.87 20.64
N LYS A 16 15.24 16.17 20.14
CA LYS A 16 16.06 16.64 19.01
C LYS A 16 15.46 16.27 17.66
N ARG A 17 15.91 16.95 16.59
CA ARG A 17 15.62 16.60 15.19
C ARG A 17 16.13 15.18 14.91
N VAL A 18 15.30 14.33 14.30
CA VAL A 18 15.68 12.94 13.95
C VAL A 18 16.69 12.99 12.80
N PHE A 19 17.85 12.35 12.96
CA PHE A 19 18.83 12.21 11.89
C PHE A 19 18.49 10.95 11.08
N THR A 20 17.95 11.13 9.89
CA THR A 20 17.47 10.02 9.05
C THR A 20 18.52 8.94 8.73
N ASN A 21 19.82 9.22 8.95
CA ASN A 21 20.93 8.45 8.40
C ASN A 21 21.68 7.60 9.44
N THR A 22 21.17 7.48 10.68
CA THR A 22 21.82 6.67 11.72
C THR A 22 20.79 5.96 12.61
N MET A 23 21.06 4.70 12.99
CA MET A 23 20.25 3.91 13.92
C MET A 23 21.03 3.61 15.21
N PRO A 24 20.44 3.79 16.40
CA PRO A 24 21.08 3.41 17.66
C PRO A 24 21.37 1.92 17.74
N GLN A 25 22.50 1.54 18.35
CA GLN A 25 22.87 0.13 18.53
C GLN A 25 22.13 -0.55 19.69
N ASP A 26 21.73 0.20 20.72
CA ASP A 26 20.95 -0.34 21.84
C ASP A 26 19.50 -0.64 21.42
N SER A 27 19.00 -1.84 21.72
CA SER A 27 17.71 -2.33 21.22
C SER A 27 16.52 -1.48 21.67
N LEU A 28 16.47 -1.06 22.94
CA LEU A 28 15.39 -0.23 23.45
C LEU A 28 15.44 1.18 22.83
N LEU A 29 16.63 1.76 22.76
CA LEU A 29 16.82 3.08 22.11
C LEU A 29 16.42 3.02 20.64
N ARG A 30 16.73 1.92 19.96
CA ARG A 30 16.42 1.71 18.54
C ARG A 30 14.92 1.65 18.29
N GLU A 31 14.13 0.98 19.12
CA GLU A 31 12.67 0.95 18.98
C GLU A 31 12.04 2.34 19.18
N ILE A 32 12.50 3.09 20.19
CA ILE A 32 12.03 4.45 20.45
C ILE A 32 12.41 5.37 19.28
N TYR A 33 13.64 5.22 18.78
CA TYR A 33 14.14 5.95 17.63
C TYR A 33 13.32 5.65 16.37
N LEU A 34 13.07 4.36 16.09
CA LEU A 34 12.32 3.94 14.91
C LEU A 34 10.94 4.58 14.87
N LYS A 35 10.21 4.61 15.99
CA LYS A 35 8.89 5.26 16.07
C LYS A 35 8.94 6.73 15.63
N ARG A 36 9.95 7.48 16.06
CA ARG A 36 10.11 8.90 15.65
C ARG A 36 10.56 9.03 14.21
N LEU A 37 11.49 8.17 13.78
CA LEU A 37 11.97 8.15 12.41
C LEU A 37 10.82 7.89 11.44
N ILE A 38 10.01 6.86 11.70
CA ILE A 38 8.86 6.52 10.85
C ILE A 38 7.88 7.68 10.77
N GLY A 39 7.52 8.32 11.89
CA GLY A 39 6.65 9.51 11.84
C GLY A 39 7.23 10.62 10.96
N SER A 40 8.53 10.91 11.11
CA SER A 40 9.22 11.93 10.31
C SER A 40 9.30 11.56 8.82
N LEU A 41 9.52 10.27 8.50
CA LEU A 41 9.57 9.78 7.14
C LEU A 41 8.19 9.75 6.49
N VAL A 42 7.13 9.43 7.24
CA VAL A 42 5.74 9.53 6.76
C VAL A 42 5.43 10.97 6.36
N ASP A 43 5.75 11.94 7.21
CA ASP A 43 5.50 13.36 6.91
C ASP A 43 6.25 13.82 5.65
N LEU A 44 7.53 13.41 5.52
CA LEU A 44 8.34 13.70 4.35
C LEU A 44 7.80 12.99 3.09
N ASP A 45 7.36 11.75 3.20
CA ASP A 45 6.81 10.98 2.08
C ASP A 45 5.47 11.55 1.62
N CYS A 46 4.57 11.93 2.53
CA CYS A 46 3.35 12.66 2.17
C CYS A 46 3.69 13.94 1.37
N TYR A 47 4.67 14.72 1.84
CA TYR A 47 5.10 15.94 1.14
C TYR A 47 5.65 15.65 -0.26
N VAL A 48 6.58 14.70 -0.40
CA VAL A 48 7.19 14.33 -1.69
C VAL A 48 6.16 13.69 -2.62
N SER A 49 5.24 12.90 -2.09
CA SER A 49 4.13 12.31 -2.82
C SER A 49 3.21 13.39 -3.40
N SER A 50 2.84 14.41 -2.61
CA SER A 50 2.08 15.56 -3.11
C SER A 50 2.83 16.32 -4.19
N LEU A 51 4.14 16.52 -4.03
CA LEU A 51 4.96 17.19 -5.04
C LEU A 51 4.98 16.44 -6.39
N LYS A 52 5.06 15.10 -6.40
CA LYS A 52 4.98 14.33 -7.66
C LYS A 52 3.68 14.59 -8.41
N HIS A 53 2.56 14.80 -7.71
CA HIS A 53 1.30 15.14 -8.37
C HIS A 53 1.28 16.57 -8.91
N SER A 54 1.92 17.52 -8.22
CA SER A 54 1.96 18.92 -8.67
C SER A 54 2.95 19.18 -9.81
N LEU A 55 4.05 18.42 -9.86
CA LEU A 55 5.14 18.62 -10.81
C LEU A 55 5.08 17.67 -12.02
N GLU A 56 4.32 16.57 -11.92
CA GLU A 56 4.17 15.55 -12.96
C GLU A 56 5.52 15.14 -13.59
N ASP A 57 5.77 15.48 -14.85
CA ASP A 57 6.98 15.14 -15.61
C ASP A 57 8.23 15.86 -15.08
N SER A 58 8.08 17.10 -14.59
CA SER A 58 9.21 17.87 -14.01
C SER A 58 9.68 17.34 -12.65
N PHE A 59 8.96 16.38 -12.07
CA PHE A 59 9.45 15.70 -10.88
C PHE A 59 10.66 14.83 -11.20
N ASP A 60 10.76 14.31 -12.42
CA ASP A 60 11.84 13.42 -12.81
C ASP A 60 13.18 14.16 -12.89
N ASP A 61 13.15 15.52 -12.90
CA ASP A 61 14.31 16.40 -12.72
C ASP A 61 15.01 16.20 -11.36
N LEU A 62 14.33 15.62 -10.37
CA LEU A 62 14.90 15.27 -9.05
C LEU A 62 15.74 13.99 -9.06
N ASN A 63 15.83 13.28 -10.19
CA ASN A 63 16.64 12.08 -10.29
C ASN A 63 18.13 12.44 -10.08
N PRO A 64 18.84 11.73 -9.18
CA PRO A 64 20.28 11.96 -8.95
C PRO A 64 21.16 11.76 -10.19
N MET A 65 20.65 11.11 -11.24
CA MET A 65 21.35 10.93 -12.51
C MET A 65 21.30 12.17 -13.43
N ASN A 66 20.50 13.19 -13.11
CA ASN A 66 20.40 14.40 -13.92
C ASN A 66 21.58 15.33 -13.65
N THR A 67 22.09 15.99 -14.69
CA THR A 67 23.22 16.91 -14.54
C THR A 67 22.79 18.21 -13.84
N PRO A 68 23.69 18.91 -13.11
CA PRO A 68 23.33 20.09 -12.32
C PRO A 68 22.67 21.25 -13.09
N LYS A 69 22.79 21.28 -14.42
CA LYS A 69 22.13 22.26 -15.29
C LYS A 69 20.64 21.94 -15.55
N GLU A 70 20.23 20.69 -15.38
CA GLU A 70 18.85 20.20 -15.62
C GLU A 70 17.98 20.35 -14.36
N ALA A 71 18.56 20.25 -13.16
CA ALA A 71 17.87 20.43 -11.87
C ALA A 71 17.47 21.90 -11.55
N CYS A 72 17.54 22.81 -12.51
CA CYS A 72 17.62 24.26 -12.28
C CYS A 72 16.27 24.97 -12.04
N SER A 73 15.15 24.25 -12.00
CA SER A 73 13.80 24.80 -11.76
C SER A 73 13.29 24.64 -10.33
N LEU A 74 13.91 23.77 -9.51
CA LEU A 74 13.42 23.41 -8.18
C LEU A 74 14.21 24.09 -7.06
N ASN A 75 13.49 24.58 -6.04
CA ASN A 75 14.13 25.23 -4.92
C ASN A 75 15.00 24.25 -4.10
N LYS A 76 16.14 24.72 -3.57
CA LYS A 76 17.09 23.94 -2.77
C LYS A 76 16.45 23.23 -1.56
N ALA A 77 15.37 23.79 -1.01
CA ALA A 77 14.66 23.20 0.13
C ALA A 77 13.90 21.92 -0.25
N THR A 78 13.28 21.89 -1.42
CA THR A 78 12.59 20.71 -1.98
C THR A 78 13.58 19.59 -2.22
N LEU A 79 14.71 19.88 -2.87
CA LEU A 79 15.76 18.91 -3.12
C LEU A 79 16.30 18.31 -1.80
N ASN A 80 16.51 19.15 -0.79
CA ASN A 80 16.94 18.68 0.54
C ASN A 80 15.91 17.75 1.20
N LYS A 81 14.61 18.05 1.09
CA LYS A 81 13.54 17.18 1.63
C LYS A 81 13.49 15.85 0.89
N TYR A 82 13.63 15.86 -0.43
CA TYR A 82 13.72 14.65 -1.25
C TYR A 82 14.90 13.77 -0.82
N ASN A 83 16.11 14.36 -0.74
CA ASN A 83 17.32 13.64 -0.33
C ASN A 83 17.20 13.07 1.09
N ASN A 84 16.65 13.83 2.04
CA ASN A 84 16.43 13.35 3.41
C ASN A 84 15.45 12.17 3.47
N LEU A 85 14.38 12.21 2.66
CA LEU A 85 13.44 11.10 2.56
C LEU A 85 14.13 9.87 1.97
N ARG A 86 14.83 10.03 0.84
CA ARG A 86 15.59 8.95 0.19
C ARG A 86 16.58 8.30 1.16
N ASP A 87 17.49 9.09 1.74
CA ASP A 87 18.54 8.58 2.62
C ASP A 87 17.94 7.90 3.86
N GLY A 88 16.85 8.47 4.39
CA GLY A 88 16.13 7.91 5.51
C GLY A 88 15.42 6.59 5.20
N LEU A 89 14.81 6.46 4.03
CA LEU A 89 14.20 5.22 3.57
C LEU A 89 15.23 4.12 3.35
N MET A 90 16.37 4.44 2.73
CA MET A 90 17.45 3.46 2.53
C MET A 90 18.02 2.98 3.86
N THR A 91 18.33 3.92 4.77
CA THR A 91 18.80 3.60 6.13
C THR A 91 17.78 2.72 6.87
N LEU A 92 16.50 3.05 6.75
CA LEU A 92 15.43 2.27 7.35
C LEU A 92 15.40 0.84 6.80
N PHE A 93 15.39 0.68 5.47
CA PHE A 93 15.36 -0.62 4.83
C PHE A 93 16.55 -1.50 5.22
N ASP A 94 17.76 -0.93 5.27
CA ASP A 94 18.97 -1.64 5.68
C ASP A 94 18.92 -2.07 7.15
N SER A 95 18.15 -1.36 7.99
CA SER A 95 18.05 -1.65 9.42
C SER A 95 16.93 -2.62 9.81
N LEU A 96 16.05 -3.04 8.87
CA LEU A 96 14.83 -3.80 9.20
C LEU A 96 15.09 -5.13 9.91
N ASP A 97 16.18 -5.83 9.58
CA ASP A 97 16.54 -7.13 10.20
C ASP A 97 16.86 -7.03 11.68
N SER A 98 17.06 -5.82 12.14
CA SER A 98 17.53 -5.51 13.46
C SER A 98 16.37 -5.34 14.46
N PHE A 99 15.13 -5.55 14.01
CA PHE A 99 13.89 -5.40 14.80
C PHE A 99 13.04 -6.67 14.78
N ASP A 100 12.25 -6.88 15.84
CA ASP A 100 11.22 -7.92 15.83
C ASP A 100 10.14 -7.61 14.79
N ILE A 101 9.77 -8.61 14.00
CA ILE A 101 8.76 -8.47 12.95
C ILE A 101 7.37 -8.09 13.51
N ASN A 102 6.98 -8.52 14.73
CA ASN A 102 5.69 -8.08 15.29
C ASN A 102 5.73 -6.60 15.65
N PHE A 103 6.88 -6.12 16.14
CA PHE A 103 7.10 -4.70 16.36
C PHE A 103 6.99 -3.91 15.04
N LEU A 104 7.63 -4.37 13.97
CA LEU A 104 7.53 -3.73 12.65
C LEU A 104 6.10 -3.74 12.08
N LEU A 105 5.36 -4.84 12.22
CA LEU A 105 3.96 -4.91 11.81
C LEU A 105 3.07 -3.95 12.61
N LYS A 106 3.36 -3.75 13.90
CA LYS A 106 2.70 -2.74 14.72
C LYS A 106 3.02 -1.33 14.22
N ILE A 107 4.27 -1.05 13.87
CA ILE A 107 4.66 0.25 13.29
C ILE A 107 3.92 0.52 11.97
N ILE A 108 3.86 -0.47 11.08
CA ILE A 108 3.09 -0.35 9.82
C ILE A 108 1.64 0.00 10.14
N ASN A 109 1.01 -0.74 11.05
CA ASN A 109 -0.36 -0.53 11.47
C ASN A 109 -0.63 0.88 12.01
N ASP A 110 0.27 1.36 12.87
CA ASP A 110 0.04 2.57 13.66
C ASP A 110 0.40 3.86 12.90
N TYR A 111 1.33 3.80 11.94
CA TYR A 111 1.89 4.99 11.28
C TYR A 111 1.78 5.02 9.75
N ILE A 112 1.80 3.87 9.07
CA ILE A 112 1.94 3.83 7.60
C ILE A 112 0.59 3.64 6.91
N LEU A 113 -0.25 2.72 7.40
CA LEU A 113 -1.43 2.27 6.65
C LEU A 113 -2.45 3.36 6.31
N LEU A 114 -2.56 4.38 7.15
CA LEU A 114 -3.54 5.45 7.00
C LEU A 114 -2.96 6.72 6.38
N SER A 115 -1.68 6.67 5.99
CA SER A 115 -0.93 7.83 5.51
C SER A 115 -0.87 7.80 3.98
N ASN A 116 -1.14 8.94 3.35
CA ASN A 116 -1.09 9.08 1.89
C ASN A 116 0.36 9.16 1.39
N THR A 117 1.00 8.00 1.33
CA THR A 117 2.43 7.81 1.08
C THR A 117 2.66 7.00 -0.20
N LYS A 118 3.78 7.23 -0.90
CA LYS A 118 4.13 6.49 -2.13
C LYS A 118 5.39 5.64 -2.01
N ASN A 119 6.17 5.78 -0.94
CA ASN A 119 7.49 5.17 -0.84
C ASN A 119 7.65 4.31 0.42
N ILE A 120 7.29 4.80 1.60
CA ILE A 120 7.56 4.16 2.89
C ILE A 120 6.82 2.83 3.06
N GLN A 121 5.67 2.67 2.42
CA GLN A 121 4.93 1.41 2.45
C GLN A 121 5.70 0.23 1.85
N PHE A 122 6.73 0.48 1.02
CA PHE A 122 7.58 -0.58 0.48
C PHE A 122 8.47 -1.25 1.53
N ILE A 123 8.47 -0.79 2.80
CA ILE A 123 8.92 -1.61 3.94
C ILE A 123 8.20 -2.96 3.91
N ILE A 124 6.92 -3.00 3.55
CA ILE A 124 6.13 -4.24 3.48
C ILE A 124 6.76 -5.22 2.49
N PHE A 125 7.30 -4.75 1.36
CA PHE A 125 7.98 -5.59 0.37
C PHE A 125 9.27 -6.18 0.94
N GLU A 126 10.07 -5.37 1.64
CA GLU A 126 11.27 -5.86 2.33
C GLU A 126 10.94 -6.92 3.40
N LEU A 127 9.83 -6.74 4.13
CA LEU A 127 9.36 -7.74 5.10
C LEU A 127 8.80 -8.99 4.42
N LEU A 128 8.15 -8.87 3.26
CA LEU A 128 7.62 -10.00 2.49
C LEU A 128 8.75 -10.89 1.96
N LYS A 129 9.90 -10.32 1.57
CA LYS A 129 11.09 -11.09 1.16
C LYS A 129 11.52 -12.09 2.25
N LYS A 130 11.36 -11.76 3.54
CA LYS A 130 11.85 -12.55 4.68
C LYS A 130 10.76 -13.34 5.41
N TYR A 131 9.59 -12.72 5.58
CA TYR A 131 8.50 -13.25 6.41
C TYR A 131 7.15 -13.27 5.68
N PRO A 132 7.05 -13.85 4.45
CA PRO A 132 5.89 -13.65 3.58
C PRO A 132 4.58 -14.12 4.23
N LYS A 133 4.58 -15.30 4.84
CA LYS A 133 3.41 -15.86 5.54
C LYS A 133 2.94 -14.97 6.70
N LYS A 134 3.86 -14.38 7.45
CA LYS A 134 3.53 -13.59 8.64
C LYS A 134 2.90 -12.26 8.25
N VAL A 135 3.45 -11.61 7.22
CA VAL A 135 2.93 -10.35 6.67
C VAL A 135 1.54 -10.58 6.03
N LEU A 136 1.40 -11.60 5.17
CA LEU A 136 0.11 -11.94 4.54
C LEU A 136 -0.97 -12.25 5.60
N ASN A 137 -0.64 -13.07 6.60
CA ASN A 137 -1.57 -13.39 7.68
C ASN A 137 -1.95 -12.16 8.52
N PHE A 138 -1.03 -11.22 8.72
CA PHE A 138 -1.32 -9.97 9.42
C PHE A 138 -2.40 -9.19 8.67
N PHE A 139 -2.20 -8.91 7.39
CA PHE A 139 -3.17 -8.17 6.58
C PHE A 139 -4.52 -8.91 6.46
N PHE A 140 -4.50 -10.23 6.25
CA PHE A 140 -5.72 -11.02 6.18
C PHE A 140 -6.50 -11.07 7.50
N LYS A 141 -5.83 -11.15 8.64
CA LYS A 141 -6.50 -11.06 9.95
C LYS A 141 -7.16 -9.70 10.15
N LYS A 142 -6.46 -8.63 9.75
CA LYS A 142 -6.96 -7.25 9.85
C LYS A 142 -8.15 -6.97 8.93
N LEU A 143 -8.21 -7.62 7.76
CA LEU A 143 -9.39 -7.56 6.88
C LEU A 143 -10.70 -7.96 7.55
N LYS A 144 -10.64 -8.86 8.55
CA LYS A 144 -11.81 -9.30 9.31
C LYS A 144 -12.25 -8.29 10.38
N GLU A 145 -11.44 -7.27 10.67
CA GLU A 145 -11.79 -6.19 11.57
C GLU A 145 -12.66 -5.15 10.84
N LYS A 146 -13.63 -4.53 11.53
CA LYS A 146 -14.51 -3.53 10.90
C LYS A 146 -13.80 -2.21 10.57
N LYS A 147 -12.74 -1.88 11.31
CA LYS A 147 -12.03 -0.59 11.25
C LYS A 147 -11.04 -0.58 10.08
N TYR A 148 -11.05 0.48 9.27
CA TYR A 148 -10.12 0.69 8.15
C TYR A 148 -10.08 -0.45 7.11
N PHE A 149 -11.20 -1.19 6.97
CA PHE A 149 -11.34 -2.33 6.06
C PHE A 149 -10.74 -2.08 4.67
N SER A 150 -11.11 -0.97 4.03
CA SER A 150 -10.67 -0.65 2.68
C SER A 150 -9.15 -0.52 2.57
N TYR A 151 -8.49 0.09 3.55
CA TYR A 151 -7.02 0.20 3.54
C TYR A 151 -6.39 -1.19 3.62
N PHE A 152 -6.79 -2.00 4.60
CA PHE A 152 -6.27 -3.37 4.73
C PHE A 152 -6.54 -4.22 3.47
N LEU A 153 -7.66 -4.00 2.80
CA LEU A 153 -7.99 -4.66 1.54
C LEU A 153 -7.06 -4.22 0.42
N SER A 154 -6.90 -2.92 0.20
CA SER A 154 -5.98 -2.38 -0.80
C SER A 154 -4.55 -2.86 -0.58
N PHE A 155 -4.10 -2.94 0.68
CA PHE A 155 -2.78 -3.48 1.01
C PHE A 155 -2.70 -4.99 0.74
N TYR A 156 -3.65 -5.80 1.23
CA TYR A 156 -3.61 -7.24 1.02
C TYR A 156 -3.65 -7.63 -0.46
N VAL A 157 -4.56 -7.01 -1.21
CA VAL A 157 -4.74 -7.24 -2.65
C VAL A 157 -3.56 -6.67 -3.43
N GLY A 158 -3.06 -5.49 -3.05
CA GLY A 158 -1.87 -4.90 -3.64
C GLY A 158 -0.64 -5.78 -3.47
N ILE A 159 -0.47 -6.46 -2.33
CA ILE A 159 0.60 -7.48 -2.15
C ILE A 159 0.42 -8.63 -3.14
N ILE A 160 -0.78 -9.21 -3.24
CA ILE A 160 -1.06 -10.33 -4.17
C ILE A 160 -0.74 -9.96 -5.62
N VAL A 161 -1.03 -8.72 -6.00
CA VAL A 161 -0.92 -8.25 -7.37
C VAL A 161 0.50 -7.78 -7.72
N ARG A 162 1.12 -6.98 -6.85
CA ARG A 162 2.35 -6.23 -7.13
C ARG A 162 3.62 -6.89 -6.60
N PHE A 163 3.50 -7.77 -5.61
CA PHE A 163 4.66 -8.52 -5.13
C PHE A 163 4.76 -9.86 -5.88
N ASN A 164 5.96 -10.20 -6.35
CA ASN A 164 6.25 -11.48 -6.99
C ASN A 164 6.28 -12.62 -5.95
N LEU A 165 5.09 -13.01 -5.48
CA LEU A 165 4.91 -14.08 -4.51
C LEU A 165 5.25 -15.44 -5.14
N GLN A 166 5.76 -16.35 -4.31
CA GLN A 166 5.82 -17.77 -4.70
C GLN A 166 4.40 -18.26 -5.03
N GLU A 167 4.26 -18.97 -6.16
CA GLU A 167 2.97 -19.40 -6.72
C GLU A 167 2.05 -20.08 -5.68
N ASN A 168 2.60 -20.97 -4.85
CA ASN A 168 1.85 -21.64 -3.78
C ASN A 168 1.28 -20.68 -2.73
N LEU A 169 2.00 -19.60 -2.40
CA LEU A 169 1.51 -18.58 -1.46
C LEU A 169 0.52 -17.65 -2.14
N GLU A 170 0.78 -17.26 -3.38
CA GLU A 170 -0.13 -16.44 -4.19
C GLU A 170 -1.51 -17.12 -4.30
N ASN A 171 -1.54 -18.38 -4.75
CA ASN A 171 -2.77 -19.16 -4.88
C ASN A 171 -3.53 -19.28 -3.55
N LYS A 172 -2.82 -19.56 -2.44
CA LYS A 172 -3.43 -19.60 -1.11
C LYS A 172 -4.01 -18.25 -0.69
N SER A 173 -3.31 -17.16 -0.98
CA SER A 173 -3.76 -15.81 -0.64
C SER A 173 -4.98 -15.38 -1.45
N ILE A 174 -5.03 -15.73 -2.72
CA ILE A 174 -6.21 -15.54 -3.60
C ILE A 174 -7.38 -16.38 -3.10
N ASP A 175 -7.16 -17.63 -2.74
CA ASP A 175 -8.24 -18.51 -2.25
C ASP A 175 -8.79 -18.02 -0.90
N LEU A 176 -7.94 -17.53 0.00
CA LEU A 176 -8.38 -16.87 1.24
C LEU A 176 -9.20 -15.60 0.97
N PHE A 177 -8.78 -14.78 0.01
CA PHE A 177 -9.56 -13.62 -0.44
C PHE A 177 -10.93 -14.06 -0.98
N MET A 178 -10.97 -15.08 -1.83
CA MET A 178 -12.22 -15.55 -2.43
C MET A 178 -13.16 -16.20 -1.42
N GLN A 179 -12.65 -16.93 -0.44
CA GLN A 179 -13.46 -17.42 0.69
C GLN A 179 -14.10 -16.27 1.46
N TYR A 180 -13.32 -15.22 1.76
CA TYR A 180 -13.84 -14.03 2.41
C TYR A 180 -14.87 -13.29 1.53
N PHE A 181 -14.57 -13.09 0.25
CA PHE A 181 -15.46 -12.48 -0.74
C PHE A 181 -16.80 -13.22 -0.83
N ASN A 182 -16.78 -14.54 -0.99
CA ASN A 182 -18.00 -15.35 -1.11
C ASN A 182 -18.85 -15.30 0.17
N SER A 183 -18.22 -15.33 1.36
CA SER A 183 -18.95 -15.18 2.63
C SER A 183 -19.68 -13.84 2.72
N TYR A 184 -19.05 -12.77 2.19
CA TYR A 184 -19.65 -11.45 2.16
C TYR A 184 -20.77 -11.35 1.10
N LEU A 185 -20.56 -11.92 -0.09
CA LEU A 185 -21.56 -11.98 -1.16
C LEU A 185 -22.86 -12.66 -0.70
N VAL A 186 -22.75 -13.79 0.00
CA VAL A 186 -23.93 -14.49 0.58
C VAL A 186 -24.64 -13.61 1.60
N THR A 187 -23.88 -12.93 2.45
CA THR A 187 -24.43 -12.02 3.47
C THR A 187 -25.17 -10.85 2.83
N VAL A 188 -24.61 -10.24 1.78
CA VAL A 188 -25.26 -9.14 1.04
C VAL A 188 -26.53 -9.62 0.35
N LYS A 189 -26.50 -10.76 -0.35
CA LYS A 189 -27.69 -11.32 -1.02
C LYS A 189 -28.84 -11.57 -0.05
N ASN A 190 -28.55 -12.08 1.15
CA ASN A 190 -29.57 -12.31 2.18
C ASN A 190 -30.09 -10.98 2.78
N ASN A 191 -29.24 -9.96 2.91
CA ASN A 191 -29.61 -8.67 3.50
C ASN A 191 -30.33 -7.72 2.53
N LEU A 192 -30.12 -7.84 1.22
CA LEU A 192 -30.87 -7.08 0.20
C LEU A 192 -32.38 -7.33 0.27
N GLN A 193 -32.80 -8.43 0.87
CA GLN A 193 -34.22 -8.73 1.13
C GLN A 193 -34.79 -7.97 2.35
N LEU A 194 -33.97 -7.26 3.14
CA LEU A 194 -34.31 -6.87 4.52
C LEU A 194 -34.28 -5.37 4.91
N ASN A 195 -33.91 -4.39 4.06
CA ASN A 195 -34.17 -2.91 4.15
C ASN A 195 -33.02 -2.03 3.59
N ASP A 196 -33.37 -0.86 3.04
CA ASP A 196 -32.51 0.00 2.19
C ASP A 196 -31.32 0.72 2.87
N LYS A 197 -31.36 1.10 4.16
CA LYS A 197 -30.26 1.87 4.78
C LYS A 197 -29.00 1.05 5.10
N LEU A 198 -29.14 -0.25 5.30
CA LEU A 198 -28.00 -1.18 5.44
C LEU A 198 -27.32 -1.44 4.09
N ILE A 199 -28.02 -1.15 2.98
CA ILE A 199 -27.54 -1.38 1.62
C ILE A 199 -26.39 -0.41 1.31
N GLU A 200 -26.52 0.90 1.56
CA GLU A 200 -25.50 1.89 1.18
C GLU A 200 -24.11 1.65 1.81
N ILE A 201 -24.04 1.29 3.09
CA ILE A 201 -22.75 1.03 3.79
C ILE A 201 -22.16 -0.32 3.37
N ASN A 202 -22.99 -1.35 3.19
CA ASN A 202 -22.55 -2.63 2.64
C ASN A 202 -22.18 -2.51 1.16
N GLU A 203 -22.75 -1.54 0.44
CA GLU A 203 -22.47 -1.27 -0.96
C GLU A 203 -21.01 -0.88 -1.16
N ILE A 204 -20.46 0.03 -0.35
CA ILE A 204 -19.06 0.48 -0.51
C ILE A 204 -18.07 -0.66 -0.28
N LYS A 205 -18.26 -1.44 0.80
CA LYS A 205 -17.40 -2.58 1.10
C LYS A 205 -17.50 -3.64 0.01
N PHE A 206 -18.72 -3.92 -0.45
CA PHE A 206 -18.96 -4.87 -1.53
C PHE A 206 -18.34 -4.41 -2.84
N ILE A 207 -18.54 -3.15 -3.24
CA ILE A 207 -17.93 -2.52 -4.41
C ILE A 207 -16.41 -2.63 -4.33
N HIS A 208 -15.80 -2.32 -3.17
CA HIS A 208 -14.36 -2.39 -3.03
C HIS A 208 -13.82 -3.84 -3.11
N LEU A 209 -14.55 -4.81 -2.54
CA LEU A 209 -14.27 -6.23 -2.71
C LEU A 209 -14.37 -6.66 -4.18
N CYS A 210 -15.39 -6.20 -4.90
CA CYS A 210 -15.53 -6.48 -6.33
C CYS A 210 -14.40 -5.85 -7.14
N GLN A 211 -14.09 -4.58 -6.89
CA GLN A 211 -12.97 -3.89 -7.51
C GLN A 211 -11.66 -4.64 -7.28
N SER A 212 -11.45 -5.15 -6.06
CA SER A 212 -10.27 -5.94 -5.72
C SER A 212 -10.18 -7.23 -6.52
N LEU A 213 -11.29 -7.96 -6.68
CA LEU A 213 -11.33 -9.16 -7.53
C LEU A 213 -11.00 -8.81 -8.98
N ILE A 214 -11.65 -7.77 -9.52
CA ILE A 214 -11.40 -7.29 -10.89
C ILE A 214 -9.94 -6.89 -11.06
N TYR A 215 -9.38 -6.14 -10.11
CA TYR A 215 -7.98 -5.72 -10.10
C TYR A 215 -7.02 -6.92 -10.11
N ILE A 216 -7.26 -7.95 -9.27
CA ILE A 216 -6.47 -9.19 -9.29
C ILE A 216 -6.49 -9.80 -10.69
N THR A 217 -7.66 -9.88 -11.35
CA THR A 217 -7.79 -10.51 -12.67
C THR A 217 -7.08 -9.74 -13.79
N CYS A 218 -6.83 -8.44 -13.62
CA CYS A 218 -6.05 -7.64 -14.58
C CYS A 218 -4.58 -8.07 -14.63
N PHE A 219 -4.04 -8.55 -13.51
CA PHE A 219 -2.63 -8.96 -13.38
C PHE A 219 -2.46 -10.48 -13.43
N LYS A 220 -3.40 -11.23 -12.84
CA LYS A 220 -3.36 -12.68 -12.68
C LYS A 220 -4.45 -13.33 -13.54
N LYS A 221 -4.16 -13.54 -14.83
CA LYS A 221 -5.13 -14.01 -15.84
C LYS A 221 -5.79 -15.35 -15.48
N ASN A 222 -5.06 -16.25 -14.82
CA ASN A 222 -5.57 -17.53 -14.32
C ASN A 222 -6.76 -17.38 -13.36
N VAL A 223 -6.80 -16.28 -12.58
CA VAL A 223 -7.89 -15.98 -11.64
C VAL A 223 -9.20 -15.74 -12.38
N PHE A 224 -9.17 -15.06 -13.54
CA PHE A 224 -10.36 -14.84 -14.36
C PHE A 224 -11.02 -16.16 -14.77
N ASN A 225 -10.21 -17.10 -15.28
CA ASN A 225 -10.71 -18.41 -15.70
C ASN A 225 -11.22 -19.24 -14.52
N LYS A 226 -10.51 -19.21 -13.38
CA LYS A 226 -10.89 -19.96 -12.18
C LYS A 226 -12.21 -19.49 -11.58
N TYR A 227 -12.49 -18.19 -11.62
CA TYR A 227 -13.68 -17.57 -10.99
C TYR A 227 -14.63 -16.93 -11.99
N LYS A 228 -14.67 -17.47 -13.21
CA LYS A 228 -15.41 -16.95 -14.36
C LYS A 228 -16.87 -16.65 -14.01
N ASP A 229 -17.58 -17.61 -13.43
CA ASP A 229 -19.02 -17.48 -13.14
C ASP A 229 -19.34 -16.33 -12.20
N ILE A 230 -18.51 -16.14 -11.15
CA ILE A 230 -18.65 -15.02 -10.22
C ILE A 230 -18.39 -13.71 -10.94
N ILE A 231 -17.36 -13.64 -11.77
CA ILE A 231 -17.00 -12.41 -12.49
C ILE A 231 -18.12 -12.03 -13.48
N TYR A 232 -18.67 -12.97 -14.24
CA TYR A 232 -19.82 -12.69 -15.12
C TYR A 232 -21.06 -12.29 -14.35
N LEU A 233 -21.32 -12.88 -13.18
CA LEU A 233 -22.38 -12.42 -12.30
C LEU A 233 -22.17 -10.94 -11.93
N LEU A 234 -20.98 -10.54 -11.49
CA LEU A 234 -20.69 -9.14 -11.15
C LEU A 234 -20.86 -8.19 -12.35
N ILE A 235 -20.45 -8.63 -13.54
CA ILE A 235 -20.65 -7.87 -14.78
C ILE A 235 -22.14 -7.67 -15.05
N ASN A 236 -22.94 -8.73 -14.97
CA ASN A 236 -24.38 -8.70 -15.22
C ASN A 236 -25.13 -7.82 -14.20
N GLU A 237 -24.67 -7.79 -12.95
CA GLU A 237 -25.18 -6.90 -11.89
C GLU A 237 -24.73 -5.43 -12.06
N GLY A 238 -23.97 -5.11 -13.12
CA GLY A 238 -23.55 -3.75 -13.43
C GLY A 238 -22.43 -3.21 -12.54
N ILE A 239 -21.68 -4.07 -11.85
CA ILE A 239 -20.65 -3.67 -10.87
C ILE A 239 -19.53 -2.86 -11.51
N LEU A 240 -19.19 -3.12 -12.77
CA LEU A 240 -18.15 -2.37 -13.48
C LEU A 240 -18.46 -0.86 -13.57
N ARG A 241 -19.74 -0.46 -13.48
CA ARG A 241 -20.15 0.95 -13.48
C ARG A 241 -20.02 1.63 -12.10
N ARG A 242 -19.73 0.86 -11.05
CA ARG A 242 -19.66 1.32 -9.65
C ARG A 242 -18.25 1.29 -9.05
N ILE A 243 -17.28 0.69 -9.75
CA ILE A 243 -15.87 0.63 -9.34
C ILE A 243 -15.05 1.74 -10.02
N ASN A 244 -13.78 1.89 -9.65
CA ASN A 244 -12.83 2.78 -10.30
C ASN A 244 -12.82 2.54 -11.82
N LYS A 245 -13.03 3.63 -12.58
CA LYS A 245 -13.14 3.61 -14.04
C LYS A 245 -11.89 3.03 -14.72
N ASN A 246 -10.70 3.45 -14.29
CA ASN A 246 -9.44 2.99 -14.88
C ASN A 246 -9.26 1.47 -14.69
N ILE A 247 -9.68 0.91 -13.55
CA ILE A 247 -9.68 -0.54 -13.34
C ILE A 247 -10.68 -1.22 -14.26
N ALA A 248 -11.91 -0.71 -14.34
CA ALA A 248 -12.95 -1.30 -15.19
C ALA A 248 -12.51 -1.31 -16.66
N GLU A 249 -11.95 -0.21 -17.16
CA GLU A 249 -11.42 -0.10 -18.52
C GLU A 249 -10.23 -1.04 -18.75
N ALA A 250 -9.29 -1.09 -17.80
CA ALA A 250 -8.16 -2.01 -17.88
C ALA A 250 -8.63 -3.47 -17.93
N PHE A 251 -9.63 -3.84 -17.13
CA PHE A 251 -10.22 -5.18 -17.12
C PHE A 251 -10.90 -5.53 -18.44
N ILE A 252 -11.76 -4.63 -18.95
CA ILE A 252 -12.48 -4.81 -20.22
C ILE A 252 -11.48 -5.01 -21.37
N SER A 253 -10.46 -4.14 -21.44
CA SER A 253 -9.40 -4.21 -22.44
C SER A 253 -8.59 -5.52 -22.32
N LYS A 254 -8.17 -5.88 -21.10
CA LYS A 254 -7.33 -7.06 -20.83
C LYS A 254 -7.98 -8.37 -21.26
N HIS A 255 -9.30 -8.47 -21.11
CA HIS A 255 -10.06 -9.69 -21.39
C HIS A 255 -10.90 -9.60 -22.68
N GLY A 256 -10.77 -8.53 -23.47
CA GLY A 256 -11.46 -8.36 -24.75
C GLY A 256 -12.99 -8.38 -24.64
N LEU A 257 -13.53 -7.76 -23.59
CA LEU A 257 -14.99 -7.72 -23.36
C LEU A 257 -15.61 -6.56 -24.15
N ASP A 258 -16.73 -6.81 -24.83
CA ASP A 258 -17.49 -5.76 -25.53
C ASP A 258 -18.50 -5.09 -24.60
N ILE A 259 -18.00 -4.32 -23.63
CA ILE A 259 -18.82 -3.65 -22.61
C ILE A 259 -18.57 -2.14 -22.68
N LYS A 260 -19.63 -1.36 -22.93
CA LYS A 260 -19.58 0.11 -22.85
C LYS A 260 -19.85 0.58 -21.42
N LEU A 261 -18.89 1.29 -20.84
CA LEU A 261 -19.02 1.95 -19.54
C LEU A 261 -19.69 3.32 -19.72
N ASN A 262 -20.98 3.40 -19.38
CA ASN A 262 -21.67 4.68 -19.20
C ASN A 262 -21.75 4.92 -17.67
N SER A 263 -20.70 5.47 -17.06
CA SER A 263 -20.65 5.65 -15.60
C SER A 263 -21.16 7.03 -15.17
N ASN A 264 -22.15 7.05 -14.27
CA ASN A 264 -22.59 8.23 -13.52
C ASN A 264 -22.30 8.10 -12.01
N TYR A 265 -21.49 7.12 -11.58
CA TYR A 265 -21.27 6.87 -10.16
C TYR A 265 -20.32 7.92 -9.56
N GLU A 266 -20.72 8.53 -8.44
CA GLU A 266 -19.89 9.49 -7.71
C GLU A 266 -18.63 8.81 -7.18
N TYR A 267 -17.50 9.39 -7.55
CA TYR A 267 -16.16 8.95 -7.18
C TYR A 267 -15.99 8.90 -5.66
N LYS A 268 -15.42 7.81 -5.15
CA LYS A 268 -14.96 7.71 -3.76
C LYS A 268 -13.46 7.56 -3.77
N GLU A 269 -12.75 8.54 -3.19
CA GLU A 269 -11.26 8.58 -3.09
C GLU A 269 -10.67 7.24 -2.63
N ILE A 270 -11.38 6.51 -1.76
CA ILE A 270 -10.91 5.23 -1.22
C ILE A 270 -10.78 4.11 -2.27
N LEU A 271 -11.49 4.21 -3.40
CA LEU A 271 -11.38 3.28 -4.53
C LEU A 271 -10.19 3.61 -5.45
N GLU A 272 -9.52 4.75 -5.22
CA GLU A 272 -8.33 5.17 -5.97
C GLU A 272 -7.03 4.86 -5.22
N PHE A 273 -7.15 4.32 -4.00
CA PHE A 273 -6.00 4.00 -3.17
C PHE A 273 -5.39 2.63 -3.53
N PHE A 274 -4.28 2.68 -4.27
CA PHE A 274 -3.43 1.54 -4.61
C PHE A 274 -2.07 1.70 -3.92
N PRO A 275 -1.86 1.08 -2.73
CA PRO A 275 -0.69 1.37 -1.90
C PRO A 275 0.63 0.97 -2.56
N PHE A 276 0.62 0.07 -3.54
CA PHE A 276 1.85 -0.41 -4.19
C PHE A 276 1.89 -0.05 -5.66
N ASP A 277 1.36 1.12 -6.04
CA ASP A 277 1.78 1.74 -7.29
C ASP A 277 3.26 2.15 -7.21
N SER A 278 3.90 2.31 -8.38
CA SER A 278 5.35 2.51 -8.46
C SER A 278 5.81 3.66 -7.55
N PRO A 279 6.86 3.45 -6.74
CA PRO A 279 7.40 4.51 -5.89
C PRO A 279 7.95 5.65 -6.75
N CYS A 280 7.93 6.87 -6.21
CA CYS A 280 8.48 8.05 -6.89
C CYS A 280 9.96 8.29 -6.58
N ILE A 281 10.52 7.64 -5.56
CA ILE A 281 11.97 7.64 -5.30
C ILE A 281 12.64 6.53 -6.10
N TYR A 282 13.64 6.90 -6.90
CA TYR A 282 14.33 6.01 -7.82
C TYR A 282 15.03 4.85 -7.10
N GLU A 283 15.72 5.13 -6.00
CA GLU A 283 16.44 4.12 -5.21
C GLU A 283 15.48 3.13 -4.55
N VAL A 284 14.27 3.57 -4.16
CA VAL A 284 13.23 2.66 -3.68
C VAL A 284 12.77 1.74 -4.81
N LYS A 285 12.56 2.30 -6.01
CA LYS A 285 12.19 1.53 -7.21
C LYS A 285 13.23 0.45 -7.53
N GLN A 286 14.51 0.81 -7.56
CA GLN A 286 15.61 -0.13 -7.79
C GLN A 286 15.65 -1.25 -6.75
N ARG A 287 15.48 -0.90 -5.46
CA ARG A 287 15.57 -1.88 -4.36
C ARG A 287 14.49 -2.96 -4.42
N ILE A 288 13.31 -2.64 -4.92
CA ILE A 288 12.18 -3.57 -5.01
C ILE A 288 12.04 -4.24 -6.37
N GLU A 289 12.84 -3.86 -7.36
CA GLU A 289 12.69 -4.23 -8.77
C GLU A 289 12.54 -5.74 -8.96
N GLU A 290 13.40 -6.54 -8.30
CA GLU A 290 13.39 -8.01 -8.40
C GLU A 290 12.10 -8.67 -7.87
N CYS A 291 11.38 -7.99 -6.98
CA CYS A 291 10.16 -8.51 -6.37
C CYS A 291 8.88 -7.77 -6.77
N TYR A 292 8.96 -6.77 -7.66
CA TYR A 292 7.83 -5.94 -8.07
C TYR A 292 7.30 -6.38 -9.45
N VAL A 293 5.97 -6.27 -9.65
CA VAL A 293 5.23 -6.65 -10.88
C VAL A 293 4.60 -5.45 -11.58
#